data_AF-A0A176RSL1-F1
#
_entry.id   AF-A0A176RSL1-F1
#
_cell.length_a   1.000
_cell.length_b   1.000
_cell.length_c   1.000
_cell.angle_alpha   90.00
_cell.angle_beta   90.00
_cell.angle_gamma   90.00
#
_symmetry.space_group_name_H-M   'P 1'
#
loop_
_entity.id
_entity.type
_entity.pdbx_description
1 polymer ?
#
loop_
_entity_poly.entity_id
_entity_poly.type
_entity_poly.pdbx_seq_one_letter_code
_entity_poly.pdbx_strand_id
1 'polypeptide(L)'
;RTTRDTNCSPLPPAIKLSIDKTGVYALSHADFLALGLDLSLLNAKQVSQIQMTHQGHPVSIFIAGEDDGVFGSDDVLFFYAQAAKGPYTRNNIYWLSLNPNGGKRLNFKDGTPKPSYPQLSEFTQTVHVETNSRYWSRMPDSINRDRLFWKKLDAGNSLEMPVTLQHLAQTSKDATLRVMLQGKTDDRATNPNHHTKILLNDVEIHDAQWSGQQIFLQEVSIPQTKLLEGKNTVTLLSVGDTGATVDILYVNWLEIDYTATMTAVEDHLTFKLTGVEQYNLTINGFTRSDLLVLDVTNPFNIVPLLGATVSGAQIQYADQLDGNKTYYAFSFADKHLLKPAAMSLDLPTTRLESPCNQADYFIIYHDSFDTKALENLIAARGKKVMAVQVSDIYDEFNHGLPEPQAIKDFLTYAYENYTQPRPAYVLLVGDANQDTLNELGDGINYVPTHTFHTFLMGETASDNWFVSVSGDDPLPDMFLGRIPVKTQAELDAVVKKLTSYPKVPLDGWEQNVLFVADDIAEFEEVSDQLIEKYLANYSPTRIYLSEYTEDEKIVTQDISQAINAGAVLTNYTGHGSVNLWAG
;
A
#
# COMPACT_ATOMS: atom_id res chain seq x y z
N ARG A 1 -31.62 -1.82 13.70
CA ARG A 1 -31.72 -0.35 13.83
C ARG A 1 -30.75 0.08 14.91
N THR A 2 -29.51 0.33 14.52
CA THR A 2 -28.53 1.06 15.32
C THR A 2 -29.08 2.48 15.53
N THR A 3 -28.95 3.01 16.74
CA THR A 3 -29.25 4.40 17.03
C THR A 3 -28.38 5.27 16.12
N ARG A 4 -28.98 6.10 15.26
CA ARG A 4 -28.21 7.07 14.47
C ARG A 4 -27.44 7.96 15.45
N ASP A 5 -26.14 8.07 15.25
CA ASP A 5 -25.34 9.09 15.93
C ASP A 5 -26.00 10.46 15.64
N THR A 6 -26.08 11.31 16.65
CA THR A 6 -26.58 12.69 16.50
C THR A 6 -25.53 13.70 16.97
N ASN A 7 -24.32 13.23 17.29
CA ASN A 7 -23.24 14.06 17.78
C ASN A 7 -22.57 14.80 16.62
N CYS A 8 -22.72 16.13 16.60
CA CYS A 8 -22.07 17.00 15.62
C CYS A 8 -20.72 17.56 16.10
N SER A 9 -20.22 17.11 17.26
CA SER A 9 -19.00 17.68 17.85
C SER A 9 -17.78 17.39 16.97
N PRO A 10 -16.83 18.33 16.85
CA PRO A 10 -15.57 18.08 16.15
C PRO A 10 -14.78 16.97 16.84
N LEU A 11 -13.90 16.33 16.09
CA LEU A 11 -12.95 15.38 16.67
C LEU A 11 -11.97 16.12 17.58
N PRO A 12 -11.54 15.51 18.71
CA PRO A 12 -10.47 16.06 19.50
C PRO A 12 -9.17 16.04 18.69
N PRO A 13 -8.27 17.03 18.89
CA PRO A 13 -6.94 17.00 18.32
C PRO A 13 -6.18 15.71 18.64
N ALA A 14 -5.40 15.22 17.68
CA ALA A 14 -4.51 14.09 17.86
C ALA A 14 -3.17 14.36 17.16
N ILE A 15 -2.12 13.64 17.54
CA ILE A 15 -0.85 13.65 16.85
C ILE A 15 -0.77 12.39 16.00
N LYS A 16 -0.55 12.57 14.70
CA LYS A 16 -0.37 11.49 13.72
C LYS A 16 1.11 11.18 13.60
N LEU A 17 1.46 9.90 13.76
CA LEU A 17 2.82 9.38 13.65
C LEU A 17 2.90 8.45 12.43
N SER A 18 3.80 8.77 11.50
CA SER A 18 4.09 7.93 10.34
C SER A 18 5.28 7.01 10.65
N ILE A 19 5.07 5.70 10.54
CA ILE A 19 6.01 4.64 10.93
C ILE A 19 6.44 3.86 9.70
N ASP A 20 7.68 4.05 9.26
CA ASP A 20 8.28 3.41 8.09
C ASP A 20 9.15 2.18 8.44
N LYS A 21 9.45 1.98 9.73
CA LYS A 21 10.30 0.89 10.23
C LYS A 21 9.64 0.18 11.41
N THR A 22 9.94 -1.10 11.55
CA THR A 22 9.50 -1.88 12.70
C THR A 22 10.57 -1.82 13.79
N GLY A 23 10.19 -1.45 15.01
CA GLY A 23 11.12 -1.36 16.14
C GLY A 23 10.59 -0.54 17.30
N VAL A 24 11.50 -0.13 18.18
CA VAL A 24 11.19 0.69 19.35
C VAL A 24 11.46 2.16 19.02
N TYR A 25 10.46 2.99 19.29
CA TYR A 25 10.46 4.42 19.04
C TYR A 25 10.55 5.19 20.36
N ALA A 26 11.17 6.36 20.32
CA ALA A 26 11.33 7.24 21.46
C ALA A 26 10.98 8.69 21.10
N LEU A 27 10.06 9.31 21.82
CA LEU A 27 9.63 10.70 21.63
C LEU A 27 9.98 11.52 22.88
N SER A 28 10.85 12.51 22.73
CA SER A 28 11.24 13.42 23.81
C SER A 28 10.31 14.64 23.85
N HIS A 29 10.36 15.40 24.94
CA HIS A 29 9.65 16.68 25.04
C HIS A 29 10.00 17.66 23.91
N ALA A 30 11.25 17.66 23.46
CA ALA A 30 11.67 18.49 22.32
C ALA A 30 10.95 18.14 21.01
N ASP A 31 10.61 16.87 20.78
CA ASP A 31 9.85 16.46 19.58
C ASP A 31 8.44 17.06 19.59
N PHE A 32 7.79 17.08 20.75
CA PHE A 32 6.46 17.71 20.90
C PHE A 32 6.54 19.24 20.80
N LEU A 33 7.57 19.86 21.37
CA LEU A 33 7.82 21.31 21.22
C LEU A 33 8.03 21.70 19.74
N ALA A 34 8.65 20.84 18.94
CA ALA A 34 8.83 21.07 17.50
C ALA A 34 7.49 21.12 16.73
N LEU A 35 6.44 20.46 17.25
CA LEU A 35 5.06 20.61 16.75
C LEU A 35 4.33 21.84 17.33
N GLY A 36 4.98 22.61 18.19
CA GLY A 36 4.35 23.71 18.94
C GLY A 36 3.54 23.25 20.16
N LEU A 37 3.76 22.02 20.65
CA LEU A 37 3.07 21.47 21.82
C LEU A 37 4.02 21.39 23.02
N ASP A 38 3.75 22.21 24.04
CA ASP A 38 4.46 22.09 25.31
C ASP A 38 3.70 21.17 26.26
N LEU A 39 4.11 19.90 26.33
CA LEU A 39 3.47 18.90 27.19
C LEU A 39 3.75 19.13 28.69
N SER A 40 4.70 20.00 29.05
CA SER A 40 4.96 20.34 30.46
C SER A 40 3.81 21.12 31.10
N LEU A 41 2.91 21.67 30.27
CA LEU A 41 1.68 22.34 30.68
C LEU A 41 0.57 21.36 31.08
N LEU A 42 0.72 20.06 30.79
CA LEU A 42 -0.21 19.03 31.23
C LEU A 42 -0.04 18.77 32.73
N ASN A 43 -1.16 18.59 33.43
CA ASN A 43 -1.11 18.07 34.80
C ASN A 43 -0.98 16.54 34.81
N ALA A 44 -0.61 15.97 35.96
CA ALA A 44 -0.42 14.52 36.14
C ALA A 44 -1.60 13.66 35.64
N LYS A 45 -2.85 14.13 35.83
CA LYS A 45 -4.03 13.43 35.30
C LYS A 45 -3.99 13.40 33.78
N GLN A 46 -3.71 14.51 33.11
CA GLN A 46 -3.61 14.56 31.65
C GLN A 46 -2.42 13.75 31.12
N VAL A 47 -1.29 13.71 31.82
CA VAL A 47 -0.17 12.82 31.46
C VAL A 47 -0.62 11.36 31.48
N SER A 48 -1.35 10.92 32.51
CA SER A 48 -1.93 9.56 32.55
C SER A 48 -2.95 9.27 31.44
N GLN A 49 -3.53 10.32 30.84
CA GLN A 49 -4.50 10.22 29.75
C GLN A 49 -3.84 10.10 28.38
N ILE A 50 -2.53 10.33 28.26
CA ILE A 50 -1.79 10.12 27.00
C ILE A 50 -1.97 8.67 26.56
N GLN A 51 -2.57 8.49 25.39
CA GLN A 51 -2.85 7.20 24.78
C GLN A 51 -2.25 7.14 23.38
N MET A 52 -1.67 5.99 23.05
CA MET A 52 -1.34 5.62 21.67
C MET A 52 -2.40 4.64 21.15
N THR A 53 -2.83 4.81 19.90
CA THR A 53 -3.68 3.85 19.20
C THR A 53 -3.15 3.56 17.81
N HIS A 54 -3.42 2.36 17.29
CA HIS A 54 -3.14 1.96 15.93
C HIS A 54 -4.34 1.14 15.44
N GLN A 55 -4.90 1.48 14.28
CA GLN A 55 -6.14 0.88 13.75
C GLN A 55 -7.27 0.79 14.81
N GLY A 56 -7.48 1.87 15.57
CA GLY A 56 -8.48 1.94 16.64
C GLY A 56 -8.14 1.15 17.92
N HIS A 57 -7.05 0.38 17.95
CA HIS A 57 -6.67 -0.44 19.10
C HIS A 57 -5.62 0.25 19.98
N PRO A 58 -5.78 0.26 21.32
CA PRO A 58 -4.79 0.84 22.22
C PRO A 58 -3.43 0.11 22.19
N VAL A 59 -2.37 0.87 21.97
CA VAL A 59 -0.97 0.42 21.99
C VAL A 59 -0.36 0.78 23.34
N SER A 60 0.37 -0.16 23.92
CA SER A 60 1.04 0.03 25.20
C SER A 60 2.25 0.97 25.07
N ILE A 61 2.32 2.01 25.89
CA ILE A 61 3.44 2.97 25.95
C ILE A 61 4.14 2.94 27.30
N PHE A 62 5.37 3.43 27.35
CA PHE A 62 6.09 3.72 28.59
C PHE A 62 6.56 5.17 28.57
N ILE A 63 6.39 5.89 29.67
CA ILE A 63 6.92 7.24 29.80
C ILE A 63 8.00 7.19 30.88
N ALA A 64 9.25 7.34 30.47
CA ALA A 64 10.35 7.45 31.42
C ALA A 64 10.36 8.86 32.02
N GLY A 65 10.49 8.93 33.35
CA GLY A 65 10.59 10.18 34.11
C GLY A 65 9.27 10.78 34.60
N GLU A 66 8.11 10.18 34.26
CA GLU A 66 6.76 10.67 34.68
C GLU A 66 6.47 10.64 36.19
N ASP A 67 7.43 10.24 37.03
CA ASP A 67 7.29 10.13 38.49
C ASP A 67 6.96 11.47 39.16
N ASP A 68 7.34 12.59 38.55
CA ASP A 68 7.03 13.94 39.03
C ASP A 68 5.64 14.45 38.57
N GLY A 69 4.94 13.69 37.73
CA GLY A 69 3.62 14.00 37.20
C GLY A 69 3.61 15.08 36.11
N VAL A 70 4.76 15.42 35.54
CA VAL A 70 4.93 16.35 34.41
C VAL A 70 5.56 15.58 33.24
N PHE A 71 5.34 16.05 32.01
CA PHE A 71 6.12 15.61 30.85
C PHE A 71 7.05 16.75 30.44
N GLY A 72 8.20 16.86 31.12
CA GLY A 72 9.23 17.89 30.96
C GLY A 72 10.43 17.45 30.11
N SER A 73 11.51 18.22 30.16
CA SER A 73 12.66 18.09 29.26
C SER A 73 13.42 16.77 29.37
N ASP A 74 13.31 16.09 30.52
CA ASP A 74 14.02 14.84 30.80
C ASP A 74 13.15 13.60 30.52
N ASP A 75 11.90 13.80 30.10
CA ASP A 75 10.94 12.73 29.87
C ASP A 75 10.92 12.25 28.42
N VAL A 76 10.72 10.94 28.27
CA VAL A 76 10.69 10.27 26.97
C VAL A 76 9.58 9.23 26.93
N LEU A 77 8.76 9.31 25.88
CA LEU A 77 7.71 8.34 25.58
C LEU A 77 8.26 7.26 24.64
N PHE A 78 8.19 6.00 25.09
CA PHE A 78 8.60 4.81 24.35
C PHE A 78 7.41 3.99 23.91
N PHE A 79 7.49 3.44 22.70
CA PHE A 79 6.51 2.50 22.17
C PHE A 79 7.15 1.60 21.12
N TYR A 80 6.54 0.44 20.87
CA TYR A 80 6.91 -0.42 19.75
C TYR A 80 5.91 -0.22 18.61
N ALA A 81 6.41 -0.11 17.39
CA ALA A 81 5.59 0.08 16.21
C ALA A 81 6.08 -0.76 15.04
N GLN A 82 5.18 -1.02 14.10
CA GLN A 82 5.43 -1.84 12.92
C GLN A 82 5.18 -1.03 11.66
N ALA A 83 6.07 -1.18 10.67
CA ALA A 83 5.86 -0.69 9.31
C ALA A 83 4.68 -1.42 8.64
N ALA A 84 4.04 -0.77 7.68
CA ALA A 84 2.94 -1.35 6.93
C ALA A 84 3.46 -2.31 5.84
N LYS A 85 2.65 -3.32 5.51
CA LYS A 85 2.93 -4.30 4.44
C LYS A 85 1.87 -4.30 3.34
N GLY A 86 1.02 -3.28 3.32
CA GLY A 86 -0.12 -3.20 2.40
C GLY A 86 0.29 -2.78 1.00
N PRO A 87 -0.58 -2.97 -0.01
CA PRO A 87 -0.30 -2.62 -1.39
C PRO A 87 -0.28 -1.10 -1.64
N TYR A 88 -0.77 -0.27 -0.73
CA TYR A 88 -0.87 1.18 -0.95
C TYR A 88 0.12 2.02 -0.13
N THR A 89 0.75 1.45 0.90
CA THR A 89 1.72 2.16 1.73
C THR A 89 2.69 1.21 2.43
N ARG A 90 3.93 1.66 2.63
CA ARG A 90 4.89 1.06 3.58
C ARG A 90 4.88 1.74 4.95
N ASN A 91 4.27 2.93 5.03
CA ASN A 91 4.14 3.67 6.27
C ASN A 91 2.86 3.27 6.98
N ASN A 92 3.00 2.89 8.24
CA ASN A 92 1.88 2.66 9.14
C ASN A 92 1.57 3.91 9.96
N ILE A 93 0.33 4.04 10.45
CA ILE A 93 -0.10 5.21 11.22
C ILE A 93 -0.43 4.82 12.66
N TYR A 94 0.15 5.60 13.59
CA TYR A 94 -0.11 5.55 15.01
C TYR A 94 -0.60 6.92 15.47
N TRP A 95 -1.57 6.93 16.37
CA TRP A 95 -2.26 8.14 16.83
C TRP A 95 -2.03 8.35 18.31
N LEU A 96 -1.58 9.55 18.67
CA LEU A 96 -1.34 9.94 20.06
C LEU A 96 -2.37 10.99 20.45
N SER A 97 -3.16 10.72 21.49
CA SER A 97 -4.26 11.58 21.94
C SER A 97 -4.45 11.51 23.46
N LEU A 98 -5.38 12.30 23.98
CA LEU A 98 -5.78 12.25 25.39
C LEU A 98 -7.07 11.46 25.55
N ASN A 99 -6.99 10.27 26.17
CA ASN A 99 -8.14 9.46 26.54
C ASN A 99 -8.57 9.75 27.98
N PRO A 100 -9.78 10.25 28.23
CA PRO A 100 -10.26 10.54 29.58
C PRO A 100 -10.17 9.37 30.57
N ASN A 101 -10.23 8.13 30.06
CA ASN A 101 -10.17 6.90 30.84
C ASN A 101 -8.75 6.38 31.10
N GLY A 102 -7.72 7.11 30.64
CA GLY A 102 -6.32 6.72 30.75
C GLY A 102 -5.77 6.03 29.50
N GLY A 103 -4.47 6.11 29.29
CA GLY A 103 -3.77 5.39 28.24
C GLY A 103 -3.19 4.05 28.69
N LYS A 104 -3.04 3.11 27.76
CA LYS A 104 -2.47 1.79 28.03
C LYS A 104 -0.96 1.91 28.30
N ARG A 105 -0.50 1.46 29.47
CA ARG A 105 0.92 1.44 29.85
C ARG A 105 1.54 0.05 29.69
N LEU A 106 2.87 -0.03 29.64
CA LEU A 106 3.60 -1.31 29.61
C LEU A 106 3.36 -2.11 30.91
N ASN A 107 3.29 -3.43 30.76
CA ASN A 107 3.45 -4.38 31.87
C ASN A 107 4.82 -5.03 31.76
N PHE A 108 5.36 -5.50 32.87
CA PHE A 108 6.68 -6.11 32.94
C PHE A 108 6.59 -7.57 33.36
N LYS A 109 7.58 -8.37 32.95
CA LYS A 109 7.70 -9.78 33.34
C LYS A 109 9.10 -10.06 33.86
N ASP A 110 9.21 -10.97 34.84
CA ASP A 110 10.51 -11.48 35.30
C ASP A 110 11.16 -12.34 34.21
N GLY A 111 12.33 -11.91 33.75
CA GLY A 111 13.20 -12.61 32.82
C GLY A 111 14.50 -13.09 33.46
N THR A 112 14.58 -13.17 34.79
CA THR A 112 15.79 -13.62 35.49
C THR A 112 16.18 -15.05 35.11
N PRO A 113 17.39 -15.29 34.56
CA PRO A 113 17.86 -16.63 34.19
C PRO A 113 17.78 -17.63 35.35
N LYS A 114 17.40 -18.88 35.05
CA LYS A 114 17.32 -19.97 36.05
C LYS A 114 18.25 -21.12 35.66
N PRO A 115 19.21 -21.54 36.50
CA PRO A 115 20.17 -22.60 36.15
C PRO A 115 19.54 -23.94 35.74
N SER A 116 18.31 -24.21 36.17
CA SER A 116 17.57 -25.44 35.84
C SER A 116 16.97 -25.46 34.43
N TYR A 117 16.86 -24.32 33.75
CA TYR A 117 16.21 -24.26 32.44
C TYR A 117 17.18 -24.63 31.31
N PRO A 118 16.73 -25.42 30.32
CA PRO A 118 17.51 -25.69 29.12
C PRO A 118 17.88 -24.40 28.39
N GLN A 119 19.05 -24.39 27.75
CA GLN A 119 19.52 -23.25 26.96
C GLN A 119 18.98 -23.33 25.53
N LEU A 120 18.51 -22.20 24.99
CA LEU A 120 18.28 -21.98 23.58
C LEU A 120 19.22 -20.89 23.09
N SER A 121 19.95 -21.20 22.01
CA SER A 121 20.92 -20.30 21.40
C SER A 121 20.77 -20.21 19.87
N GLU A 122 19.78 -20.89 19.32
CA GLU A 122 19.51 -20.96 17.88
C GLU A 122 18.02 -20.80 17.60
N PHE A 123 17.69 -20.34 16.40
CA PHE A 123 16.33 -20.21 15.91
C PHE A 123 16.29 -20.35 14.39
N THR A 124 15.10 -20.58 13.82
CA THR A 124 14.92 -20.54 12.38
C THR A 124 14.76 -19.09 11.93
N GLN A 125 15.66 -18.64 11.07
CA GLN A 125 15.64 -17.34 10.43
C GLN A 125 15.15 -17.49 8.99
N THR A 126 14.25 -16.60 8.59
CA THR A 126 13.78 -16.47 7.20
C THR A 126 14.39 -15.21 6.60
N VAL A 127 15.10 -15.35 5.48
CA VAL A 127 15.52 -14.22 4.66
C VAL A 127 14.67 -14.21 3.39
N HIS A 128 13.99 -13.10 3.16
CA HIS A 128 13.19 -12.83 1.96
C HIS A 128 13.89 -11.76 1.13
N VAL A 129 14.05 -12.02 -0.17
CA VAL A 129 14.59 -11.05 -1.13
C VAL A 129 13.73 -11.02 -2.39
N GLU A 130 13.48 -9.80 -2.87
CA GLU A 130 12.74 -9.53 -4.10
C GLU A 130 13.24 -8.22 -4.74
N THR A 131 12.91 -7.96 -6.00
CA THR A 131 13.21 -6.68 -6.65
C THR A 131 12.11 -6.33 -7.65
N ASN A 132 11.11 -5.59 -7.22
CA ASN A 132 9.94 -5.28 -8.04
C ASN A 132 10.30 -4.39 -9.24
N SER A 133 10.41 -5.00 -10.43
CA SER A 133 10.84 -4.29 -11.65
C SER A 133 9.92 -4.49 -12.85
N ARG A 134 8.93 -5.37 -12.74
CA ARG A 134 8.02 -5.70 -13.84
C ARG A 134 6.59 -5.80 -13.34
N TYR A 135 5.73 -4.92 -13.82
CA TYR A 135 4.30 -5.02 -13.62
C TYR A 135 3.64 -5.94 -14.68
N TRP A 136 2.65 -6.73 -14.27
CA TRP A 136 1.82 -7.49 -15.19
C TRP A 136 0.34 -7.50 -14.77
N SER A 137 -0.52 -6.76 -15.47
CA SER A 137 -1.94 -6.61 -15.10
C SER A 137 -2.75 -7.92 -15.05
N ARG A 138 -2.38 -8.95 -15.82
CA ARG A 138 -3.18 -10.19 -15.96
C ARG A 138 -2.92 -11.21 -14.87
N MET A 139 -1.85 -11.08 -14.10
CA MET A 139 -1.55 -12.00 -12.99
C MET A 139 -0.95 -11.25 -11.80
N PRO A 140 -1.11 -11.75 -10.59
CA PRO A 140 -1.94 -12.89 -10.21
C PRO A 140 -3.45 -12.68 -10.37
N ASP A 141 -4.23 -13.76 -10.47
CA ASP A 141 -5.70 -13.74 -10.39
C ASP A 141 -6.16 -13.51 -8.93
N SER A 142 -5.77 -12.37 -8.37
CA SER A 142 -6.18 -11.88 -7.04
C SER A 142 -5.86 -10.39 -6.93
N ILE A 143 -6.71 -9.65 -6.23
CA ILE A 143 -6.48 -8.24 -5.85
C ILE A 143 -5.65 -8.11 -4.56
N ASN A 144 -5.42 -9.21 -3.83
CA ASN A 144 -4.71 -9.22 -2.55
C ASN A 144 -3.21 -9.51 -2.70
N ARG A 145 -2.71 -9.52 -3.93
CA ARG A 145 -1.30 -9.76 -4.26
C ARG A 145 -0.86 -8.65 -5.18
N ASP A 146 0.35 -8.16 -4.98
CA ASP A 146 0.92 -7.24 -5.95
C ASP A 146 1.08 -7.95 -7.31
N ARG A 147 1.23 -7.12 -8.34
CA ARG A 147 1.43 -7.54 -9.73
C ARG A 147 2.85 -7.28 -10.19
N LEU A 148 3.73 -7.09 -9.21
CA LEU A 148 5.11 -6.76 -9.42
C LEU A 148 5.90 -8.06 -9.34
N PHE A 149 6.82 -8.18 -10.27
CA PHE A 149 7.67 -9.35 -10.39
C PHE A 149 9.12 -8.88 -10.46
N TRP A 150 10.00 -9.73 -9.93
CA TRP A 150 11.44 -9.53 -10.06
C TRP A 150 11.85 -9.43 -11.52
N LYS A 151 11.48 -10.44 -12.32
CA LYS A 151 11.94 -10.55 -13.70
C LYS A 151 11.02 -11.42 -14.54
N LYS A 152 10.80 -11.03 -15.80
CA LYS A 152 10.33 -11.95 -16.85
C LYS A 152 11.52 -12.77 -17.36
N LEU A 153 11.43 -14.09 -17.32
CA LEU A 153 12.45 -15.02 -17.78
C LEU A 153 11.93 -15.83 -18.97
N ASP A 154 12.61 -15.73 -20.10
CA ASP A 154 12.35 -16.55 -21.29
C ASP A 154 13.24 -17.82 -21.25
N ALA A 155 12.82 -18.89 -21.92
CA ALA A 155 13.61 -20.12 -22.07
C ALA A 155 15.07 -19.87 -22.49
N GLY A 156 15.99 -20.61 -21.87
CA GLY A 156 17.44 -20.51 -22.06
C GLY A 156 18.11 -19.41 -21.24
N ASN A 157 17.35 -18.55 -20.54
CA ASN A 157 17.91 -17.50 -19.69
C ASN A 157 17.92 -17.88 -18.21
N SER A 158 18.73 -17.15 -17.43
CA SER A 158 18.80 -17.28 -15.98
C SER A 158 18.63 -15.93 -15.25
N LEU A 159 18.36 -16.01 -13.95
CA LEU A 159 18.35 -14.88 -13.02
C LEU A 159 19.22 -15.21 -11.81
N GLU A 160 20.23 -14.38 -11.54
CA GLU A 160 20.97 -14.40 -10.28
C GLU A 160 20.20 -13.60 -9.22
N MET A 161 20.01 -14.22 -8.05
CA MET A 161 19.34 -13.65 -6.88
C MET A 161 20.34 -13.68 -5.71
N PRO A 162 21.14 -12.60 -5.53
CA PRO A 162 22.08 -12.52 -4.42
C PRO A 162 21.34 -12.40 -3.10
N VAL A 163 21.81 -13.13 -2.09
CA VAL A 163 21.23 -13.15 -0.75
C VAL A 163 22.32 -13.20 0.30
N THR A 164 22.20 -12.39 1.35
CA THR A 164 23.16 -12.37 2.47
C THR A 164 22.55 -13.06 3.66
N LEU A 165 23.18 -14.14 4.13
CA LEU A 165 22.79 -14.85 5.34
C LEU A 165 23.70 -14.39 6.48
N GLN A 166 23.11 -14.23 7.66
CA GLN A 166 23.81 -13.76 8.85
C GLN A 166 23.68 -14.79 9.97
N HIS A 167 24.79 -15.02 10.67
CA HIS A 167 24.87 -15.84 11.87
C HIS A 167 24.43 -17.30 11.68
N LEU A 168 24.80 -17.89 10.54
CA LEU A 168 24.54 -19.27 10.17
C LEU A 168 25.08 -20.23 11.25
N ALA A 169 24.18 -21.02 11.84
CA ALA A 169 24.57 -22.00 12.85
C ALA A 169 25.35 -23.17 12.21
N GLN A 170 26.32 -23.72 12.94
CA GLN A 170 27.03 -24.94 12.54
C GLN A 170 26.20 -26.15 12.97
N THR A 171 25.35 -26.64 12.08
CA THR A 171 24.36 -27.68 12.37
C THR A 171 24.25 -28.70 11.25
N SER A 172 23.78 -29.90 11.58
CA SER A 172 23.43 -30.95 10.60
C SER A 172 21.97 -30.86 10.12
N LYS A 173 21.23 -29.82 10.54
CA LYS A 173 19.87 -29.57 10.06
C LYS A 173 19.88 -29.14 8.60
N ASP A 174 18.72 -29.28 7.96
CA ASP A 174 18.50 -28.76 6.62
C ASP A 174 18.06 -27.30 6.67
N ALA A 175 18.34 -26.58 5.58
CA ALA A 175 17.74 -25.30 5.23
C ALA A 175 16.73 -25.51 4.11
N THR A 176 15.70 -24.65 4.04
CA THR A 176 14.68 -24.69 2.99
C THR A 176 14.81 -23.46 2.11
N LEU A 177 14.98 -23.67 0.81
CA LEU A 177 15.04 -22.61 -0.20
C LEU A 177 13.78 -22.66 -1.06
N ARG A 178 13.16 -21.49 -1.26
CA ARG A 178 11.89 -21.32 -1.99
C ARG A 178 12.02 -20.21 -3.02
N VAL A 179 11.75 -20.51 -4.29
CA VAL A 179 11.62 -19.50 -5.35
C VAL A 179 10.18 -19.49 -5.83
N MET A 180 9.53 -18.32 -5.75
CA MET A 180 8.16 -18.15 -6.19
C MET A 180 8.11 -17.74 -7.66
N LEU A 181 7.45 -18.57 -8.49
CA LEU A 181 7.33 -18.38 -9.93
C LEU A 181 5.87 -18.22 -10.35
N GLN A 182 5.66 -17.56 -11.49
CA GLN A 182 4.36 -17.46 -12.17
C GLN A 182 4.53 -17.77 -13.66
N GLY A 183 3.81 -18.77 -14.16
CA GLY A 183 3.82 -19.10 -15.59
C GLY A 183 3.14 -18.02 -16.41
N LYS A 184 3.79 -17.58 -17.50
CA LYS A 184 3.20 -16.62 -18.46
C LYS A 184 2.62 -17.34 -19.66
N THR A 185 3.23 -18.42 -20.13
CA THR A 185 2.74 -19.19 -21.28
C THR A 185 2.11 -20.50 -20.85
N ASP A 186 1.30 -21.07 -21.75
CA ASP A 186 0.71 -22.39 -21.60
C ASP A 186 0.65 -23.03 -22.98
N ASP A 187 1.75 -23.68 -23.41
CA ASP A 187 1.74 -24.50 -24.61
C ASP A 187 1.03 -25.82 -24.30
N ARG A 188 -0.28 -25.87 -24.58
CA ARG A 188 -1.12 -27.03 -24.27
C ARG A 188 -0.78 -28.28 -25.08
N ALA A 189 0.02 -28.16 -26.14
CA ALA A 189 0.49 -29.31 -26.91
C ALA A 189 1.67 -30.02 -26.23
N THR A 190 2.37 -29.35 -25.32
CA THR A 190 3.55 -29.87 -24.60
C THR A 190 3.28 -29.89 -23.10
N ASN A 191 3.49 -31.02 -22.42
CA ASN A 191 3.30 -31.12 -20.97
C ASN A 191 4.32 -32.09 -20.37
N PRO A 192 5.27 -31.64 -19.52
CA PRO A 192 5.39 -30.29 -18.97
C PRO A 192 5.85 -29.22 -19.98
N ASN A 193 5.38 -27.97 -19.87
CA ASN A 193 5.78 -26.85 -20.75
C ASN A 193 6.71 -25.80 -20.13
N HIS A 194 7.08 -25.97 -18.87
CA HIS A 194 8.14 -25.21 -18.18
C HIS A 194 9.16 -26.17 -17.57
N HIS A 195 10.45 -25.81 -17.62
CA HIS A 195 11.51 -26.52 -16.90
C HIS A 195 12.47 -25.52 -16.26
N THR A 196 12.56 -25.55 -14.93
CA THR A 196 13.40 -24.67 -14.15
C THR A 196 14.36 -25.42 -13.23
N LYS A 197 15.59 -24.91 -13.12
CA LYS A 197 16.62 -25.42 -12.20
C LYS A 197 17.03 -24.34 -11.22
N ILE A 198 17.37 -24.74 -10.00
CA ILE A 198 17.94 -23.87 -8.98
C ILE A 198 19.38 -24.29 -8.73
N LEU A 199 20.29 -23.34 -8.87
CA LEU A 199 21.69 -23.48 -8.48
C LEU A 199 21.95 -22.61 -7.25
N LEU A 200 22.69 -23.15 -6.28
CA LEU A 200 23.21 -22.42 -5.14
C LEU A 200 24.73 -22.37 -5.26
N ASN A 201 25.29 -21.17 -5.36
CA ASN A 201 26.74 -20.96 -5.51
C ASN A 201 27.31 -21.84 -6.64
N ASP A 202 26.68 -21.77 -7.83
CA ASP A 202 26.98 -22.54 -9.04
C ASP A 202 26.76 -24.06 -8.98
N VAL A 203 26.24 -24.59 -7.88
CA VAL A 203 25.92 -26.01 -7.73
C VAL A 203 24.42 -26.23 -7.88
N GLU A 204 24.01 -27.07 -8.84
CA GLU A 204 22.61 -27.48 -8.97
C GLU A 204 22.13 -28.17 -7.68
N ILE A 205 21.02 -27.65 -7.13
CA ILE A 205 20.39 -28.21 -5.94
C ILE A 205 18.97 -28.69 -6.20
N HIS A 206 18.33 -28.23 -7.27
CA HIS A 206 16.97 -28.63 -7.61
C HIS A 206 16.69 -28.51 -9.12
N ASP A 207 15.85 -29.41 -9.61
CA ASP A 207 15.40 -29.51 -11.00
C ASP A 207 13.89 -29.80 -10.96
N ALA A 208 13.08 -29.00 -11.65
CA ALA A 208 11.65 -29.16 -11.68
C ALA A 208 11.05 -28.86 -13.06
N GLN A 209 10.06 -29.66 -13.44
CA GLN A 209 9.22 -29.41 -14.59
C GLN A 209 7.78 -29.19 -14.15
N TRP A 210 7.09 -28.25 -14.79
CA TRP A 210 5.72 -27.85 -14.48
C TRP A 210 5.04 -27.27 -15.72
N SER A 211 3.76 -26.89 -15.62
CA SER A 211 3.01 -26.40 -16.78
C SER A 211 2.06 -25.26 -16.49
N GLY A 212 1.82 -24.46 -17.52
CA GLY A 212 0.68 -23.56 -17.61
C GLY A 212 0.84 -22.24 -16.88
N GLN A 213 -0.17 -21.39 -17.01
CA GLN A 213 -0.22 -20.05 -16.44
C GLN A 213 -0.57 -20.04 -14.95
N GLN A 214 0.17 -20.80 -14.15
CA GLN A 214 -0.07 -20.96 -12.71
C GLN A 214 1.11 -20.49 -11.87
N ILE A 215 0.84 -20.33 -10.58
CA ILE A 215 1.87 -20.13 -9.57
C ILE A 215 2.58 -21.45 -9.34
N PHE A 216 3.91 -21.40 -9.28
CA PHE A 216 4.74 -22.54 -8.97
C PHE A 216 5.76 -22.14 -7.90
N LEU A 217 5.62 -22.72 -6.71
CA LEU A 217 6.59 -22.59 -5.63
C LEU A 217 7.64 -23.68 -5.79
N GLN A 218 8.81 -23.34 -6.32
CA GLN A 218 9.92 -24.28 -6.43
C GLN A 218 10.67 -24.31 -5.09
N GLU A 219 10.40 -25.34 -4.30
CA GLU A 219 10.94 -25.54 -2.95
C GLU A 219 11.93 -26.71 -2.91
N VAL A 220 13.03 -26.55 -2.18
CA VAL A 220 14.02 -27.60 -1.96
C VAL A 220 14.60 -27.52 -0.54
N SER A 221 14.71 -28.67 0.12
CA SER A 221 15.49 -28.83 1.35
C SER A 221 16.92 -29.25 1.02
N ILE A 222 17.89 -28.56 1.59
CA ILE A 222 19.31 -28.82 1.41
C ILE A 222 20.01 -28.93 2.77
N PRO A 223 21.09 -29.73 2.90
CA PRO A 223 21.93 -29.66 4.09
C PRO A 223 22.42 -28.22 4.29
N GLN A 224 22.22 -27.65 5.49
CA GLN A 224 22.61 -26.26 5.78
C GLN A 224 24.12 -26.03 5.56
N THR A 225 24.92 -27.09 5.64
CA THR A 225 26.37 -27.06 5.34
C THR A 225 26.70 -26.63 3.90
N LYS A 226 25.71 -26.55 2.99
CA LYS A 226 25.88 -25.99 1.64
C LYS A 226 25.77 -24.45 1.60
N LEU A 227 25.20 -23.83 2.62
CA LEU A 227 25.09 -22.37 2.73
C LEU A 227 26.41 -21.77 3.25
N LEU A 228 26.71 -20.56 2.78
CA LEU A 228 27.84 -19.77 3.26
C LEU A 228 27.36 -18.71 4.26
N GLU A 229 28.17 -18.43 5.28
CA GLU A 229 28.01 -17.19 6.07
C GLU A 229 28.27 -15.99 5.15
N GLY A 230 27.41 -14.98 5.20
CA GLY A 230 27.46 -13.82 4.31
C GLY A 230 26.81 -14.09 2.95
N LYS A 231 27.45 -13.62 1.88
CA LYS A 231 26.87 -13.62 0.53
C LYS A 231 26.78 -15.05 -0.03
N ASN A 232 25.57 -15.41 -0.47
CA ASN A 232 25.27 -16.54 -1.35
C ASN A 232 24.65 -16.01 -2.64
N THR A 233 24.72 -16.79 -3.70
CA THR A 233 24.02 -16.52 -4.95
C THR A 233 23.14 -17.71 -5.30
N VAL A 234 21.83 -17.46 -5.40
CA VAL A 234 20.86 -18.42 -5.93
C VAL A 234 20.59 -18.06 -7.37
N THR A 235 20.77 -18.99 -8.30
CA THR A 235 20.50 -18.78 -9.72
C THR A 235 19.31 -19.64 -10.13
N LEU A 236 18.25 -19.00 -10.62
CA LEU A 236 17.15 -19.68 -11.29
C LEU A 236 17.45 -19.74 -12.78
N LEU A 237 17.43 -20.93 -13.37
CA LEU A 237 17.58 -21.15 -14.80
C LEU A 237 16.24 -21.61 -15.39
N SER A 238 15.78 -20.95 -16.46
CA SER A 238 14.73 -21.50 -17.34
C SER A 238 15.42 -22.26 -18.48
N VAL A 239 15.29 -23.59 -18.49
CA VAL A 239 16.13 -24.47 -19.30
C VAL A 239 15.74 -24.45 -20.78
N GLY A 240 14.44 -24.45 -21.08
CA GLY A 240 13.93 -24.37 -22.45
C GLY A 240 14.08 -25.64 -23.29
N ASP A 241 14.16 -26.82 -22.68
CA ASP A 241 14.35 -28.13 -23.32
C ASP A 241 13.08 -29.01 -23.34
N THR A 242 11.93 -28.46 -22.92
CA THR A 242 10.65 -29.19 -22.86
C THR A 242 10.09 -29.54 -24.24
N GLY A 243 10.53 -28.82 -25.28
CA GLY A 243 9.93 -28.87 -26.62
C GLY A 243 8.74 -27.92 -26.81
N ALA A 244 8.38 -27.13 -25.79
CA ALA A 244 7.35 -26.12 -25.91
C ALA A 244 7.75 -25.02 -26.92
N THR A 245 6.78 -24.54 -27.68
CA THR A 245 7.00 -23.49 -28.70
C THR A 245 7.43 -22.18 -28.04
N VAL A 246 6.88 -21.89 -26.86
CA VAL A 246 7.20 -20.70 -26.06
C VAL A 246 7.12 -21.05 -24.57
N ASP A 247 8.23 -20.87 -23.85
CA ASP A 247 8.33 -20.98 -22.39
C ASP A 247 8.76 -19.63 -21.81
N ILE A 248 7.80 -18.97 -21.14
CA ILE A 248 8.02 -17.70 -20.44
C ILE A 248 7.40 -17.81 -19.04
N LEU A 249 8.15 -17.37 -18.05
CA LEU A 249 7.73 -17.27 -16.65
C LEU A 249 8.14 -15.92 -16.04
N TYR A 250 7.56 -15.60 -14.90
CA TYR A 250 8.01 -14.51 -14.04
C TYR A 250 8.55 -15.07 -12.73
N VAL A 251 9.67 -14.50 -12.28
CA VAL A 251 10.21 -14.70 -10.93
C VAL A 251 9.62 -13.63 -10.03
N ASN A 252 9.07 -14.02 -8.88
CA ASN A 252 8.54 -13.10 -7.89
C ASN A 252 9.58 -12.82 -6.79
N TRP A 253 9.83 -13.79 -5.92
CA TRP A 253 10.74 -13.64 -4.78
C TRP A 253 11.54 -14.92 -4.49
N LEU A 254 12.58 -14.77 -3.67
CA LEU A 254 13.37 -15.84 -3.09
C LEU A 254 13.26 -15.78 -1.56
N GLU A 255 12.97 -16.91 -0.92
CA GLU A 255 13.07 -17.09 0.54
C GLU A 255 14.02 -18.23 0.90
N ILE A 256 14.80 -18.02 1.97
CA ILE A 256 15.63 -19.06 2.58
C ILE A 256 15.34 -19.10 4.08
N ASP A 257 14.88 -20.26 4.54
CA ASP A 257 14.75 -20.61 5.95
C ASP A 257 15.99 -21.39 6.37
N TYR A 258 16.73 -20.88 7.36
CA TYR A 258 17.94 -21.53 7.88
C TYR A 258 18.03 -21.42 9.40
N THR A 259 18.80 -22.29 10.02
CA THR A 259 19.09 -22.21 11.46
C THR A 259 20.17 -21.15 11.69
N ALA A 260 19.83 -20.08 12.40
CA ALA A 260 20.74 -19.02 12.81
C ALA A 260 21.04 -19.11 14.32
N THR A 261 22.22 -18.65 14.73
CA THR A 261 22.52 -18.39 16.14
C THR A 261 21.84 -17.09 16.60
N MET A 262 21.53 -16.99 17.89
CA MET A 262 21.02 -15.76 18.52
C MET A 262 22.17 -14.74 18.69
N THR A 263 22.46 -14.04 17.60
CA THR A 263 23.49 -12.99 17.56
C THR A 263 22.90 -11.74 16.92
N ALA A 264 23.04 -10.61 17.61
CA ALA A 264 22.55 -9.31 17.17
C ALA A 264 23.39 -8.74 16.04
N VAL A 265 22.72 -8.03 15.13
CA VAL A 265 23.30 -7.26 14.03
C VAL A 265 22.92 -5.82 14.25
N GLU A 266 23.88 -4.90 14.18
CA GLU A 266 23.64 -3.46 14.42
C GLU A 266 22.91 -3.20 15.75
N ASP A 267 23.38 -3.87 16.82
CA ASP A 267 22.87 -3.78 18.19
C ASP A 267 21.38 -4.17 18.37
N HIS A 268 20.81 -4.97 17.47
CA HIS A 268 19.47 -5.53 17.66
C HIS A 268 19.30 -6.94 17.06
N LEU A 269 18.30 -7.66 17.54
CA LEU A 269 17.86 -8.94 16.98
C LEU A 269 16.34 -9.08 17.17
N THR A 270 15.63 -9.30 16.06
CA THR A 270 14.24 -9.78 16.09
C THR A 270 14.23 -11.24 15.71
N PHE A 271 13.57 -12.07 16.50
CA PHE A 271 13.52 -13.51 16.23
C PHE A 271 12.23 -14.13 16.74
N LYS A 272 11.84 -15.22 16.07
CA LYS A 272 10.66 -16.01 16.42
C LYS A 272 11.09 -17.37 16.95
N LEU A 273 10.41 -17.82 17.99
CA LEU A 273 10.60 -19.13 18.59
C LEU A 273 9.26 -19.82 18.78
N THR A 274 9.30 -21.15 18.72
CA THR A 274 8.19 -22.00 19.09
C THR A 274 8.66 -22.95 20.18
N GLY A 275 7.93 -23.03 21.28
CA GLY A 275 8.25 -23.94 22.38
C GLY A 275 7.09 -24.11 23.35
N VAL A 276 7.22 -25.07 24.26
CA VAL A 276 6.17 -25.41 25.24
C VAL A 276 6.70 -25.49 26.69
N GLU A 277 7.97 -25.13 26.90
CA GLU A 277 8.65 -25.22 28.18
C GLU A 277 9.36 -23.91 28.55
N GLN A 278 10.04 -23.91 29.70
CA GLN A 278 10.91 -22.83 30.15
C GLN A 278 12.30 -22.97 29.55
N TYR A 279 12.87 -21.87 29.09
CA TYR A 279 14.21 -21.82 28.53
C TYR A 279 14.99 -20.64 29.08
N ASN A 280 16.31 -20.79 29.14
CA ASN A 280 17.22 -19.65 29.15
C ASN A 280 17.61 -19.34 27.71
N LEU A 281 17.58 -18.06 27.34
CA LEU A 281 17.95 -17.56 26.04
C LEU A 281 19.17 -16.65 26.19
N THR A 282 20.14 -16.82 25.31
CA THR A 282 21.38 -16.04 25.34
C THR A 282 21.60 -15.40 23.98
N ILE A 283 21.62 -14.07 23.95
CA ILE A 283 21.82 -13.30 22.72
C ILE A 283 23.18 -12.61 22.79
N ASN A 284 23.98 -12.82 21.75
CA ASN A 284 25.35 -12.30 21.62
C ASN A 284 25.41 -11.15 20.60
N GLY A 285 26.60 -10.64 20.32
CA GLY A 285 26.87 -9.80 19.15
C GLY A 285 26.53 -8.32 19.29
N PHE A 286 26.07 -7.89 20.47
CA PHE A 286 25.93 -6.46 20.74
C PHE A 286 27.30 -5.80 20.83
N THR A 287 27.34 -4.49 20.63
CA THR A 287 28.54 -3.66 20.81
C THR A 287 28.49 -2.85 22.11
N ARG A 288 27.35 -2.90 22.83
CA ARG A 288 27.10 -2.16 24.07
C ARG A 288 26.41 -3.05 25.13
N SER A 289 26.30 -2.53 26.35
CA SER A 289 25.78 -3.24 27.54
C SER A 289 24.45 -2.70 28.07
N ASP A 290 23.92 -1.64 27.49
CA ASP A 290 22.59 -1.09 27.76
C ASP A 290 21.56 -1.90 26.96
N LEU A 291 21.29 -3.13 27.38
CA LEU A 291 20.49 -4.09 26.61
C LEU A 291 19.13 -4.33 27.26
N LEU A 292 18.10 -4.45 26.43
CA LEU A 292 16.74 -4.83 26.85
C LEU A 292 16.18 -5.88 25.89
N VAL A 293 15.31 -6.75 26.43
CA VAL A 293 14.53 -7.70 25.64
C VAL A 293 13.05 -7.45 25.86
N LEU A 294 12.30 -7.39 24.76
CA LEU A 294 10.85 -7.27 24.73
C LEU A 294 10.24 -8.53 24.15
N ASP A 295 9.21 -9.07 24.79
CA ASP A 295 8.23 -9.95 24.13
C ASP A 295 7.31 -9.04 23.29
N VAL A 296 7.41 -9.16 21.97
CA VAL A 296 6.64 -8.40 20.98
C VAL A 296 5.66 -9.30 20.22
N THR A 297 5.32 -10.46 20.80
CA THR A 297 4.35 -11.41 20.22
C THR A 297 3.00 -10.74 19.96
N ASN A 298 2.57 -9.86 20.85
CA ASN A 298 1.45 -8.95 20.63
C ASN A 298 1.98 -7.51 20.48
N PRO A 299 2.01 -6.94 19.26
CA PRO A 299 2.56 -5.61 19.03
C PRO A 299 1.74 -4.49 19.71
N PHE A 300 0.47 -4.74 20.09
CA PHE A 300 -0.35 -3.79 20.85
C PHE A 300 -0.11 -3.87 22.37
N ASN A 301 0.58 -4.91 22.84
CA ASN A 301 0.85 -5.15 24.25
C ASN A 301 2.22 -5.81 24.41
N ILE A 302 3.28 -5.01 24.23
CA ILE A 302 4.64 -5.49 24.41
C ILE A 302 4.97 -5.66 25.89
N VAL A 303 5.84 -6.60 26.21
CA VAL A 303 6.22 -6.91 27.59
C VAL A 303 7.74 -6.90 27.73
N PRO A 304 8.35 -5.91 28.41
CA PRO A 304 9.76 -5.95 28.73
C PRO A 304 10.08 -7.04 29.76
N LEU A 305 11.19 -7.74 29.54
CA LEU A 305 11.70 -8.80 30.43
C LEU A 305 12.76 -8.20 31.37
N LEU A 306 12.39 -7.98 32.63
CA LEU A 306 13.25 -7.41 33.66
C LEU A 306 14.06 -8.50 34.37
N GLY A 307 15.23 -8.16 34.92
CA GLY A 307 16.10 -9.13 35.60
C GLY A 307 16.96 -9.98 34.66
N ALA A 308 16.89 -9.74 33.34
CA ALA A 308 17.86 -10.24 32.39
C ALA A 308 19.28 -9.84 32.81
N THR A 309 20.23 -10.77 32.72
CA THR A 309 21.62 -10.52 33.10
C THR A 309 22.41 -10.07 31.87
N VAL A 310 23.03 -8.90 31.96
CA VAL A 310 23.96 -8.41 30.93
C VAL A 310 25.39 -8.69 31.37
N SER A 311 26.18 -9.29 30.48
CA SER A 311 27.62 -9.49 30.67
C SER A 311 28.37 -9.01 29.43
N GLY A 312 28.94 -7.81 29.52
CA GLY A 312 29.57 -7.15 28.37
C GLY A 312 28.57 -6.90 27.25
N ALA A 313 28.77 -7.60 26.13
CA ALA A 313 28.04 -7.49 24.86
C ALA A 313 26.99 -8.62 24.66
N GLN A 314 26.56 -9.23 25.75
CA GLN A 314 25.64 -10.37 25.77
C GLN A 314 24.52 -10.11 26.77
N ILE A 315 23.30 -10.50 26.42
CA ILE A 315 22.15 -10.53 27.32
C ILE A 315 21.62 -11.96 27.45
N GLN A 316 21.38 -12.38 28.69
CA GLN A 316 20.75 -13.65 29.00
C GLN A 316 19.47 -13.42 29.81
N TYR A 317 18.40 -14.12 29.44
CA TYR A 317 17.12 -14.06 30.13
C TYR A 317 16.45 -15.43 30.13
N ALA A 318 15.49 -15.64 31.02
CA ALA A 318 14.61 -16.79 31.01
C ALA A 318 13.21 -16.40 30.54
N ASP A 319 12.56 -17.28 29.82
CA ASP A 319 11.12 -17.17 29.56
C ASP A 319 10.45 -18.53 29.41
N GLN A 320 9.13 -18.56 29.63
CA GLN A 320 8.26 -19.67 29.28
C GLN A 320 7.78 -19.46 27.85
N LEU A 321 8.10 -20.42 26.97
CA LEU A 321 7.48 -20.52 25.66
C LEU A 321 6.17 -21.32 25.79
N ASP A 322 5.07 -20.75 25.34
CA ASP A 322 3.71 -21.31 25.35
C ASP A 322 3.08 -21.26 23.95
N GLY A 323 3.87 -21.64 22.95
CA GLY A 323 3.56 -21.51 21.53
C GLY A 323 4.59 -20.64 20.82
N ASN A 324 4.09 -19.83 19.87
CA ASN A 324 4.94 -18.92 19.09
C ASN A 324 5.18 -17.62 19.87
N LYS A 325 6.44 -17.28 20.05
CA LYS A 325 6.89 -16.02 20.63
C LYS A 325 7.74 -15.25 19.65
N THR A 326 7.58 -13.93 19.62
CA THR A 326 8.48 -13.02 18.91
C THR A 326 9.17 -12.13 19.92
N TYR A 327 10.50 -12.11 19.91
CA TYR A 327 11.30 -11.26 20.79
C TYR A 327 12.01 -10.17 19.99
N TYR A 328 12.14 -9.01 20.60
CA TYR A 328 12.96 -7.90 20.13
C TYR A 328 14.00 -7.57 21.19
N ALA A 329 15.24 -7.96 20.95
CA ALA A 329 16.38 -7.64 21.81
C ALA A 329 17.19 -6.53 21.16
N PHE A 330 17.53 -5.49 21.92
CA PHE A 330 18.18 -4.32 21.36
C PHE A 330 18.98 -3.57 22.41
N SER A 331 19.91 -2.74 21.94
CA SER A 331 20.57 -1.76 22.78
C SER A 331 19.75 -0.48 22.89
N PHE A 332 19.52 0.01 24.10
CA PHE A 332 18.56 1.08 24.37
C PHE A 332 19.09 2.50 24.18
N ALA A 333 20.40 2.74 24.07
CA ALA A 333 20.89 4.11 23.91
C ALA A 333 20.59 4.70 22.52
N ASP A 334 20.49 6.02 22.51
CA ASP A 334 19.69 6.85 21.59
C ASP A 334 19.79 6.53 20.09
N LYS A 335 20.97 6.16 19.58
CA LYS A 335 21.16 5.86 18.14
C LYS A 335 20.35 4.66 17.61
N HIS A 336 19.83 3.79 18.47
CA HIS A 336 19.04 2.60 18.09
C HIS A 336 17.54 2.73 18.38
N LEU A 337 17.13 3.84 18.99
CA LEU A 337 15.74 4.19 19.16
C LEU A 337 15.28 4.93 17.90
N LEU A 338 14.18 4.47 17.32
CA LEU A 338 13.64 5.04 16.11
C LEU A 338 12.88 6.35 16.39
N LYS A 339 12.85 7.22 15.38
CA LYS A 339 11.96 8.38 15.31
C LYS A 339 10.94 8.13 14.20
N PRO A 340 9.67 8.56 14.37
CA PRO A 340 8.70 8.47 13.28
C PRO A 340 9.24 9.16 12.02
N ALA A 341 8.94 8.59 10.85
CA ALA A 341 9.30 9.17 9.56
C ALA A 341 8.69 10.57 9.38
N ALA A 342 7.49 10.75 9.92
CA ALA A 342 6.84 12.04 10.05
C ALA A 342 5.99 12.07 11.31
N MET A 343 5.82 13.28 11.84
CA MET A 343 4.96 13.57 12.97
C MET A 343 4.21 14.87 12.66
N SER A 344 2.89 14.87 12.80
CA SER A 344 2.05 16.04 12.52
C SER A 344 0.89 16.14 13.50
N LEU A 345 0.42 17.35 13.73
CA LEU A 345 -0.82 17.58 14.47
C LEU A 345 -2.00 17.45 13.51
N ASP A 346 -2.96 16.61 13.86
CA ASP A 346 -4.23 16.47 13.17
C ASP A 346 -5.29 17.36 13.84
N LEU A 347 -5.84 18.27 13.05
CA LEU A 347 -6.82 19.28 13.46
C LEU A 347 -7.95 19.32 12.42
N PRO A 348 -8.78 18.26 12.32
CA PRO A 348 -9.81 18.19 11.30
C PRO A 348 -10.79 19.34 11.52
N THR A 349 -10.92 20.20 10.51
CA THR A 349 -11.82 21.37 10.56
C THR A 349 -13.29 20.94 10.48
N THR A 350 -13.55 19.76 9.94
CA THR A 350 -14.85 19.11 9.82
C THR A 350 -14.70 17.64 10.19
N ARG A 351 -15.55 17.14 11.10
CA ARG A 351 -15.69 15.69 11.32
C ARG A 351 -16.49 15.10 10.16
N LEU A 352 -15.87 14.34 9.28
CA LEU A 352 -16.52 13.71 8.12
C LEU A 352 -17.57 12.67 8.54
N GLU A 353 -17.35 11.95 9.64
CA GLU A 353 -18.37 11.08 10.24
C GLU A 353 -19.54 11.84 10.90
N SER A 354 -19.61 13.18 10.85
CA SER A 354 -20.74 13.91 11.41
C SER A 354 -21.99 13.78 10.53
N PRO A 355 -23.12 13.26 11.04
CA PRO A 355 -24.38 13.19 10.27
C PRO A 355 -25.01 14.57 10.03
N CYS A 356 -24.49 15.60 10.71
CA CYS A 356 -24.93 16.98 10.60
C CYS A 356 -24.34 17.67 9.36
N ASN A 357 -23.38 17.03 8.70
CA ASN A 357 -22.84 17.46 7.42
C ASN A 357 -23.93 17.49 6.34
N GLN A 358 -23.75 18.39 5.39
CA GLN A 358 -24.66 18.63 4.26
C GLN A 358 -23.83 19.01 3.04
N ALA A 359 -23.96 18.25 1.96
CA ALA A 359 -23.28 18.51 0.70
C ALA A 359 -24.07 17.83 -0.42
N ASP A 360 -24.30 18.52 -1.54
CA ASP A 360 -24.83 17.88 -2.76
C ASP A 360 -23.70 17.53 -3.75
N TYR A 361 -22.50 18.09 -3.56
CA TYR A 361 -21.34 17.91 -4.42
C TYR A 361 -20.06 17.76 -3.58
N PHE A 362 -19.39 16.62 -3.67
CA PHE A 362 -18.06 16.42 -3.10
C PHE A 362 -16.96 16.72 -4.12
N ILE A 363 -15.91 17.39 -3.66
CA ILE A 363 -14.61 17.43 -4.34
C ILE A 363 -13.64 16.70 -3.42
N ILE A 364 -13.24 15.48 -3.78
CA ILE A 364 -12.24 14.71 -3.04
C ILE A 364 -10.92 14.89 -3.76
N TYR A 365 -9.91 15.45 -3.09
CA TYR A 365 -8.67 15.86 -3.74
C TYR A 365 -7.44 15.48 -2.93
N HIS A 366 -6.33 15.25 -3.63
CA HIS A 366 -5.04 15.05 -2.95
C HIS A 366 -4.56 16.37 -2.32
N ASP A 367 -3.98 16.28 -1.13
CA ASP A 367 -3.58 17.39 -0.25
C ASP A 367 -2.65 18.41 -0.91
N SER A 368 -1.92 18.01 -1.96
CA SER A 368 -1.01 18.88 -2.70
C SER A 368 -1.71 19.88 -3.63
N PHE A 369 -3.02 19.81 -3.81
CA PHE A 369 -3.77 20.68 -4.72
C PHE A 369 -4.57 21.76 -3.98
N ASP A 370 -4.58 22.97 -4.54
CA ASP A 370 -5.53 24.02 -4.19
C ASP A 370 -6.75 23.93 -5.10
N THR A 371 -7.89 23.56 -4.53
CA THR A 371 -9.16 23.40 -5.23
C THR A 371 -10.06 24.64 -5.18
N LYS A 372 -9.63 25.76 -4.58
CA LYS A 372 -10.53 26.89 -4.29
C LYS A 372 -11.23 27.45 -5.53
N ALA A 373 -10.50 27.54 -6.65
CA ALA A 373 -11.07 27.99 -7.91
C ALA A 373 -12.14 27.03 -8.46
N LEU A 374 -11.92 25.72 -8.32
CA LEU A 374 -12.88 24.68 -8.71
C LEU A 374 -14.11 24.67 -7.81
N GLU A 375 -13.91 24.78 -6.50
CA GLU A 375 -14.99 24.92 -5.51
C GLU A 375 -15.90 26.10 -5.85
N ASN A 376 -15.31 27.27 -6.08
CA ASN A 376 -16.05 28.49 -6.43
C ASN A 376 -16.83 28.34 -7.75
N LEU A 377 -16.23 27.69 -8.75
CA LEU A 377 -16.88 27.43 -10.05
C LEU A 377 -18.12 26.53 -9.88
N ILE A 378 -18.03 25.48 -9.07
CA ILE A 378 -19.13 24.54 -8.85
C ILE A 378 -20.21 25.18 -7.96
N ALA A 379 -19.81 25.92 -6.92
CA ALA A 379 -20.73 26.67 -6.07
C ALA A 379 -21.52 27.73 -6.86
N ALA A 380 -20.87 28.43 -7.80
CA ALA A 380 -21.53 29.39 -8.69
C ALA A 380 -22.61 28.75 -9.59
N ARG A 381 -22.62 27.42 -9.74
CA ARG A 381 -23.66 26.64 -10.42
C ARG A 381 -24.79 26.19 -9.48
N GLY A 382 -24.86 26.76 -8.27
CA GLY A 382 -25.93 26.52 -7.29
C GLY A 382 -25.76 25.24 -6.48
N LYS A 383 -24.55 24.69 -6.40
CA LYS A 383 -24.23 23.48 -5.62
C LYS A 383 -23.71 23.83 -4.22
N LYS A 384 -24.07 23.02 -3.23
CA LYS A 384 -23.48 23.01 -1.89
C LYS A 384 -22.26 22.08 -1.89
N VAL A 385 -21.11 22.68 -2.17
CA VAL A 385 -19.83 22.00 -2.28
C VAL A 385 -19.23 21.70 -0.91
N MET A 386 -18.72 20.48 -0.73
CA MET A 386 -17.79 20.12 0.33
C MET A 386 -16.51 19.61 -0.31
N ALA A 387 -15.43 20.37 -0.18
CA ALA A 387 -14.09 19.94 -0.59
C ALA A 387 -13.45 19.20 0.59
N VAL A 388 -12.91 18.02 0.32
CA VAL A 388 -12.36 17.11 1.31
C VAL A 388 -11.00 16.64 0.85
N GLN A 389 -9.98 16.84 1.68
CA GLN A 389 -8.66 16.25 1.45
C GLN A 389 -8.77 14.74 1.59
N VAL A 390 -8.14 14.00 0.69
CA VAL A 390 -8.23 12.54 0.71
C VAL A 390 -7.56 11.95 1.96
N SER A 391 -6.57 12.64 2.54
CA SER A 391 -5.96 12.27 3.82
C SER A 391 -6.93 12.31 5.00
N ASP A 392 -7.81 13.31 5.07
CA ASP A 392 -8.86 13.40 6.11
C ASP A 392 -9.81 12.19 6.04
N ILE A 393 -10.12 11.73 4.82
CA ILE A 393 -10.91 10.51 4.60
C ILE A 393 -10.15 9.29 5.14
N TYR A 394 -8.86 9.17 4.85
CA TYR A 394 -8.06 8.07 5.37
C TYR A 394 -8.01 8.08 6.89
N ASP A 395 -7.85 9.26 7.49
CA ASP A 395 -7.72 9.43 8.93
C ASP A 395 -9.00 9.00 9.67
N GLU A 396 -10.17 9.42 9.20
CA GLU A 396 -11.45 9.06 9.81
C GLU A 396 -11.94 7.65 9.45
N PHE A 397 -11.80 7.22 8.19
CA PHE A 397 -12.43 5.97 7.70
C PHE A 397 -11.47 4.78 7.56
N ASN A 398 -10.17 4.98 7.73
CA ASN A 398 -9.18 3.88 7.68
C ASN A 398 -7.97 4.11 8.57
N HIS A 399 -8.14 4.86 9.66
CA HIS A 399 -7.10 5.11 10.68
C HIS A 399 -5.79 5.68 10.12
N GLY A 400 -5.88 6.42 9.02
CA GLY A 400 -4.81 7.10 8.31
C GLY A 400 -4.11 6.31 7.22
N LEU A 401 -4.54 5.07 6.96
CA LEU A 401 -3.98 4.25 5.89
C LEU A 401 -4.63 4.59 4.54
N PRO A 402 -3.84 4.91 3.49
CA PRO A 402 -4.37 5.32 2.19
C PRO A 402 -4.88 4.10 1.41
N GLU A 403 -6.17 3.82 1.46
CA GLU A 403 -6.78 2.73 0.70
C GLU A 403 -8.06 3.17 0.00
N PRO A 404 -8.40 2.64 -1.19
CA PRO A 404 -9.67 2.93 -1.86
C PRO A 404 -10.89 2.67 -0.97
N GLN A 405 -10.81 1.66 -0.09
CA GLN A 405 -11.92 1.32 0.81
C GLN A 405 -12.33 2.49 1.71
N ALA A 406 -11.39 3.31 2.16
CA ALA A 406 -11.70 4.50 2.97
C ALA A 406 -12.60 5.49 2.24
N ILE A 407 -12.34 5.72 0.94
CA ILE A 407 -13.13 6.61 0.08
C ILE A 407 -14.53 6.03 -0.11
N LYS A 408 -14.62 4.71 -0.31
CA LYS A 408 -15.90 4.00 -0.42
C LYS A 408 -16.72 4.10 0.86
N ASP A 409 -16.09 3.87 2.01
CA ASP A 409 -16.75 3.90 3.32
C ASP A 409 -17.24 5.30 3.66
N PHE A 410 -16.43 6.33 3.37
CA PHE A 410 -16.82 7.74 3.49
C PHE A 410 -18.05 8.07 2.63
N LEU A 411 -18.02 7.73 1.34
CA LEU A 411 -19.13 8.04 0.42
C LEU A 411 -20.41 7.28 0.78
N THR A 412 -20.27 6.02 1.22
CA THR A 412 -21.39 5.20 1.73
C THR A 412 -21.99 5.86 2.97
N TYR A 413 -21.14 6.23 3.94
CA TYR A 413 -21.57 6.90 5.17
C TYR A 413 -22.30 8.21 4.86
N ALA A 414 -21.73 9.05 4.01
CA ALA A 414 -22.31 10.33 3.63
C ALA A 414 -23.67 10.17 2.96
N TYR A 415 -23.80 9.22 2.02
CA TYR A 415 -25.05 8.93 1.32
C TYR A 415 -26.18 8.53 2.28
N GLU A 416 -25.87 7.67 3.26
CA GLU A 416 -26.86 7.14 4.20
C GLU A 416 -27.23 8.14 5.31
N ASN A 417 -26.23 8.88 5.83
CA ASN A 417 -26.32 9.55 7.12
C ASN A 417 -26.34 11.07 7.05
N TYR A 418 -25.84 11.71 5.97
CA TYR A 418 -25.82 13.16 5.91
C TYR A 418 -27.24 13.74 5.88
N THR A 419 -27.35 14.92 6.49
CA THR A 419 -28.55 15.75 6.46
C THR A 419 -28.73 16.35 5.06
N GLN A 420 -29.97 16.60 4.64
CA GLN A 420 -30.22 17.19 3.33
C GLN A 420 -29.57 18.59 3.18
N PRO A 421 -29.06 18.96 2.00
CA PRO A 421 -28.98 18.11 0.81
C PRO A 421 -27.92 17.01 0.96
N ARG A 422 -28.28 15.82 0.47
CA ARG A 422 -27.42 14.63 0.41
C ARG A 422 -26.58 14.63 -0.86
N PRO A 423 -25.43 13.94 -0.87
CA PRO A 423 -24.54 13.96 -2.01
C PRO A 423 -25.21 13.34 -3.23
N ALA A 424 -25.08 14.03 -4.36
CA ALA A 424 -25.52 13.56 -5.67
C ALA A 424 -24.37 13.49 -6.68
N TYR A 425 -23.28 14.23 -6.41
CA TYR A 425 -22.11 14.32 -7.28
C TYR A 425 -20.82 14.13 -6.48
N VAL A 426 -19.87 13.42 -7.07
CA VAL A 426 -18.52 13.21 -6.55
C VAL A 426 -17.53 13.54 -7.66
N LEU A 427 -16.55 14.39 -7.35
CA LEU A 427 -15.44 14.70 -8.23
C LEU A 427 -14.13 14.34 -7.54
N LEU A 428 -13.40 13.38 -8.11
CA LEU A 428 -12.05 13.02 -7.69
C LEU A 428 -11.05 13.93 -8.39
N VAL A 429 -10.13 14.56 -7.66
CA VAL A 429 -9.10 15.46 -8.20
C VAL A 429 -7.72 14.95 -7.82
N GLY A 430 -7.05 14.36 -8.80
CA GLY A 430 -5.79 13.66 -8.64
C GLY A 430 -5.77 12.40 -9.51
N ASP A 431 -4.61 12.14 -10.10
CA ASP A 431 -4.40 10.93 -10.88
C ASP A 431 -4.32 9.68 -10.00
N ALA A 432 -4.67 8.53 -10.56
CA ALA A 432 -4.50 7.23 -9.93
C ALA A 432 -3.28 6.52 -10.53
N ASN A 433 -2.55 5.74 -9.72
CA ASN A 433 -1.41 4.96 -10.20
C ASN A 433 -1.57 3.48 -9.85
N GLN A 434 -1.33 2.59 -10.81
CA GLN A 434 -1.26 1.13 -10.62
C GLN A 434 0.00 0.72 -9.85
N ASP A 435 1.09 1.47 -10.01
CA ASP A 435 2.28 1.38 -9.17
C ASP A 435 2.06 2.20 -7.89
N THR A 436 1.16 1.70 -7.05
CA THR A 436 0.64 2.38 -5.86
C THR A 436 1.71 2.76 -4.83
N LEU A 437 2.84 2.06 -4.85
CA LEU A 437 3.98 2.27 -3.95
C LEU A 437 5.14 2.99 -4.64
N ASN A 438 4.99 3.33 -5.92
CA ASN A 438 6.00 3.95 -6.76
C ASN A 438 7.30 3.13 -6.81
N GLU A 439 7.20 1.80 -6.85
CA GLU A 439 8.35 0.88 -6.90
C GLU A 439 8.98 0.83 -8.31
N LEU A 440 8.23 1.16 -9.35
CA LEU A 440 8.69 1.30 -10.74
C LEU A 440 9.11 2.72 -11.10
N GLY A 441 8.72 3.72 -10.29
CA GLY A 441 9.09 5.12 -10.49
C GLY A 441 8.15 5.91 -11.39
N ASP A 442 6.92 5.44 -11.61
CA ASP A 442 5.93 6.05 -12.51
C ASP A 442 5.12 7.20 -11.86
N GLY A 443 5.42 7.53 -10.61
CA GLY A 443 4.83 8.63 -9.84
C GLY A 443 4.01 8.13 -8.64
N ILE A 444 3.47 9.06 -7.86
CA ILE A 444 2.65 8.72 -6.69
C ILE A 444 1.19 8.46 -7.10
N ASN A 445 0.46 7.77 -6.23
CA ASN A 445 -0.97 7.61 -6.32
C ASN A 445 -1.68 8.78 -5.60
N TYR A 446 -2.13 9.81 -6.33
CA TYR A 446 -2.69 11.03 -5.72
C TYR A 446 -4.06 10.76 -5.09
N VAL A 447 -5.00 10.20 -5.87
CA VAL A 447 -6.28 9.70 -5.37
C VAL A 447 -6.47 8.31 -5.94
N PRO A 448 -6.45 7.24 -5.12
CA PRO A 448 -6.50 5.88 -5.62
C PRO A 448 -7.79 5.60 -6.38
N THR A 449 -7.74 4.60 -7.25
CA THR A 449 -8.92 4.00 -7.88
C THR A 449 -9.14 2.60 -7.31
N HIS A 450 -10.36 2.09 -7.40
CA HIS A 450 -10.61 0.68 -7.13
C HIS A 450 -10.27 -0.15 -8.38
N THR A 451 -9.69 -1.32 -8.18
CA THR A 451 -9.40 -2.25 -9.27
C THR A 451 -10.11 -3.57 -9.06
N PHE A 452 -10.52 -4.18 -10.18
CA PHE A 452 -11.10 -5.52 -10.21
C PHE A 452 -10.47 -6.32 -11.36
N HIS A 453 -10.58 -7.64 -11.30
CA HIS A 453 -10.01 -8.51 -12.32
C HIS A 453 -11.01 -8.79 -13.44
N THR A 454 -10.65 -8.46 -14.68
CA THR A 454 -11.39 -8.81 -15.89
C THR A 454 -10.68 -9.93 -16.64
N PHE A 455 -11.46 -10.80 -17.29
CA PHE A 455 -10.93 -11.93 -18.06
C PHE A 455 -9.95 -11.51 -19.17
N LEU A 456 -10.25 -10.40 -19.85
CA LEU A 456 -9.44 -9.93 -20.99
C LEU A 456 -8.24 -9.10 -20.54
N MET A 457 -8.44 -8.08 -19.71
CA MET A 457 -7.41 -7.09 -19.38
C MET A 457 -6.67 -7.39 -18.08
N GLY A 458 -7.21 -8.28 -17.24
CA GLY A 458 -6.74 -8.48 -15.88
C GLY A 458 -7.19 -7.34 -14.98
N GLU A 459 -6.28 -6.84 -14.16
CA GLU A 459 -6.55 -5.66 -13.33
C GLU A 459 -7.04 -4.47 -14.15
N THR A 460 -8.22 -3.99 -13.79
CA THR A 460 -8.94 -2.94 -14.49
C THR A 460 -9.48 -1.96 -13.46
N ALA A 461 -9.25 -0.66 -13.68
CA ALA A 461 -9.73 0.40 -12.81
C ALA A 461 -11.25 0.60 -12.94
N SER A 462 -11.92 0.96 -11.85
CA SER A 462 -13.33 1.34 -11.82
C SER A 462 -13.63 2.30 -10.68
N ASP A 463 -13.76 3.59 -11.00
CA ASP A 463 -14.21 4.56 -10.01
C ASP A 463 -15.72 4.47 -9.72
N ASN A 464 -16.53 3.89 -10.61
CA ASN A 464 -17.96 3.69 -10.38
C ASN A 464 -18.23 2.91 -9.09
N TRP A 465 -17.32 1.99 -8.75
CA TRP A 465 -17.40 1.23 -7.51
C TRP A 465 -17.50 2.12 -6.26
N PHE A 466 -16.86 3.29 -6.22
CA PHE A 466 -16.92 4.21 -5.08
C PHE A 466 -18.35 4.69 -4.77
N VAL A 467 -19.21 4.77 -5.79
CA VAL A 467 -20.54 5.38 -5.70
C VAL A 467 -21.69 4.38 -5.85
N SER A 468 -21.42 3.09 -6.04
CA SER A 468 -22.42 2.00 -5.96
C SER A 468 -22.67 1.59 -4.50
N VAL A 469 -23.36 2.42 -3.74
CA VAL A 469 -23.43 2.37 -2.26
C VAL A 469 -24.76 1.87 -1.71
N SER A 470 -25.79 1.73 -2.56
CA SER A 470 -27.12 1.26 -2.17
C SER A 470 -27.54 0.08 -3.06
N GLY A 471 -27.88 -1.02 -2.41
CA GLY A 471 -28.17 -2.28 -3.11
C GLY A 471 -26.93 -3.16 -3.25
N ASP A 472 -27.15 -4.43 -3.58
CA ASP A 472 -26.08 -5.39 -3.90
C ASP A 472 -25.94 -5.48 -5.42
N ASP A 473 -25.55 -4.37 -6.04
CA ASP A 473 -25.44 -4.22 -7.49
C ASP A 473 -24.37 -3.18 -7.88
N PRO A 474 -23.88 -3.19 -9.14
CA PRO A 474 -22.83 -2.30 -9.59
C PRO A 474 -23.35 -0.96 -10.13
N LEU A 475 -24.61 -0.57 -9.86
CA LEU A 475 -25.17 0.68 -10.37
C LEU A 475 -24.72 1.87 -9.50
N PRO A 476 -24.20 2.96 -10.09
CA PRO A 476 -23.86 4.17 -9.32
C PRO A 476 -25.09 4.86 -8.73
N ASP A 477 -25.05 5.21 -7.44
CA ASP A 477 -26.08 6.01 -6.74
C ASP A 477 -25.77 7.52 -6.72
N MET A 478 -24.55 7.89 -7.10
CA MET A 478 -24.08 9.26 -7.25
C MET A 478 -23.35 9.40 -8.58
N PHE A 479 -23.41 10.59 -9.20
CA PHE A 479 -22.65 10.88 -10.41
C PHE A 479 -21.18 11.09 -10.04
N LEU A 480 -20.30 10.24 -10.56
CA LEU A 480 -18.86 10.35 -10.32
C LEU A 480 -18.12 10.83 -11.57
N GLY A 481 -17.15 11.71 -11.38
CA GLY A 481 -16.14 12.05 -12.37
C GLY A 481 -14.75 12.18 -11.74
N ARG A 482 -13.71 12.16 -12.57
CA ARG A 482 -12.31 12.39 -12.15
C ARG A 482 -11.66 13.46 -13.01
N ILE A 483 -10.88 14.33 -12.38
CA ILE A 483 -9.87 15.19 -13.01
C ILE A 483 -8.50 14.57 -12.70
N PRO A 484 -7.95 13.72 -13.60
CA PRO A 484 -6.70 13.00 -13.36
C PRO A 484 -5.51 13.92 -13.62
N VAL A 485 -5.07 14.62 -12.57
CA VAL A 485 -3.98 15.61 -12.64
C VAL A 485 -2.87 15.23 -11.68
N LYS A 486 -1.63 15.54 -12.06
CA LYS A 486 -0.41 15.35 -11.28
C LYS A 486 0.16 16.67 -10.78
N THR A 487 -0.21 17.80 -11.39
CA THR A 487 0.27 19.14 -10.99
C THR A 487 -0.84 20.17 -10.85
N GLN A 488 -0.60 21.20 -10.03
CA GLN A 488 -1.54 22.32 -9.89
C GLN A 488 -1.79 23.02 -11.23
N ALA A 489 -0.78 23.14 -12.08
CA ALA A 489 -0.92 23.77 -13.40
C ALA A 489 -1.88 23.01 -14.32
N GLU A 490 -1.91 21.68 -14.24
CA GLU A 490 -2.88 20.86 -14.99
C GLU A 490 -4.30 21.06 -14.45
N LEU A 491 -4.46 21.11 -13.12
CA LEU A 491 -5.75 21.41 -12.49
C LEU A 491 -6.28 22.79 -12.94
N ASP A 492 -5.42 23.81 -12.86
CA ASP A 492 -5.75 25.18 -13.29
C ASP A 492 -6.15 25.22 -14.76
N ALA A 493 -5.48 24.45 -15.63
CA ALA A 493 -5.82 24.35 -17.04
C ALA A 493 -7.20 23.71 -17.26
N VAL A 494 -7.55 22.67 -16.50
CA VAL A 494 -8.89 22.06 -16.54
C VAL A 494 -9.95 23.04 -16.03
N VAL A 495 -9.73 23.69 -14.89
CA VAL A 495 -10.65 24.69 -14.31
C VAL A 495 -10.89 25.85 -15.29
N LYS A 496 -9.83 26.31 -15.97
CA LYS A 496 -9.93 27.33 -17.01
C LYS A 496 -10.82 26.86 -18.16
N LYS A 497 -10.64 25.63 -18.68
CA LYS A 497 -11.52 25.06 -19.71
C LYS A 497 -12.98 25.02 -19.25
N LEU A 498 -13.25 24.52 -18.05
CA LEU A 498 -14.61 24.43 -17.47
C LEU A 498 -15.27 25.80 -17.25
N THR A 499 -14.47 26.82 -16.97
CA THR A 499 -14.92 28.21 -16.80
C THR A 499 -15.20 28.88 -18.14
N SER A 500 -14.40 28.57 -19.16
CA SER A 500 -14.50 29.14 -20.50
C SER A 500 -15.62 28.51 -21.33
N TYR A 501 -15.83 27.19 -21.24
CA TYR A 501 -16.75 26.45 -22.11
C TYR A 501 -18.17 27.06 -22.19
N PRO A 502 -18.85 27.42 -21.08
CA PRO A 502 -20.19 28.01 -21.16
C PRO A 502 -20.23 29.43 -21.76
N LYS A 503 -19.07 30.06 -21.98
CA LYS A 503 -18.92 31.42 -22.51
C LYS A 503 -18.44 31.42 -23.96
N VAL A 504 -18.12 30.26 -24.52
CA VAL A 504 -17.71 30.15 -25.93
C VAL A 504 -18.90 30.57 -26.80
N PRO A 505 -18.70 31.47 -27.79
CA PRO A 505 -19.75 31.81 -28.75
C PRO A 505 -20.31 30.55 -29.44
N LEU A 506 -21.62 30.53 -29.63
CA LEU A 506 -22.31 29.52 -30.45
C LEU A 506 -22.28 29.99 -31.90
N ASP A 507 -21.11 29.87 -32.55
CA ASP A 507 -20.86 30.31 -33.92
C ASP A 507 -20.86 29.15 -34.95
N GLY A 508 -21.46 28.02 -34.57
CA GLY A 508 -21.81 26.91 -35.46
C GLY A 508 -21.09 25.59 -35.13
N TRP A 509 -19.98 25.62 -34.39
CA TRP A 509 -19.26 24.41 -33.99
C TRP A 509 -20.11 23.47 -33.12
N GLU A 510 -21.10 24.02 -32.41
CA GLU A 510 -21.99 23.27 -31.54
C GLU A 510 -22.94 22.33 -32.31
N GLN A 511 -23.09 22.56 -33.62
CA GLN A 511 -23.85 21.68 -34.52
C GLN A 511 -22.99 20.55 -35.10
N ASN A 512 -21.66 20.65 -35.02
CA ASN A 512 -20.77 19.66 -35.61
C ASN A 512 -20.57 18.47 -34.66
N VAL A 513 -20.67 17.25 -35.19
CA VAL A 513 -20.36 16.02 -34.46
C VAL A 513 -19.38 15.18 -35.27
N LEU A 514 -18.33 14.66 -34.61
CA LEU A 514 -17.29 13.86 -35.25
C LEU A 514 -17.45 12.39 -34.84
N PHE A 515 -17.52 11.50 -35.82
CA PHE A 515 -17.56 10.05 -35.63
C PHE A 515 -16.34 9.41 -36.29
N VAL A 516 -15.53 8.75 -35.47
CA VAL A 516 -14.32 8.05 -35.86
C VAL A 516 -14.53 6.55 -35.64
N ALA A 517 -14.20 5.73 -36.63
CA ALA A 517 -14.29 4.28 -36.51
C ALA A 517 -13.02 3.59 -36.99
N ASP A 518 -12.71 2.45 -36.36
CA ASP A 518 -11.63 1.54 -36.73
C ASP A 518 -11.95 0.77 -38.03
N ASP A 519 -11.05 -0.09 -38.52
CA ASP A 519 -11.12 -0.71 -39.86
C ASP A 519 -12.12 -1.87 -40.02
N ILE A 520 -13.07 -1.99 -39.09
CA ILE A 520 -14.08 -3.06 -39.05
C ILE A 520 -15.48 -2.46 -39.24
N ALA A 521 -16.20 -3.00 -40.23
CA ALA A 521 -17.52 -2.51 -40.66
C ALA A 521 -18.53 -2.38 -39.51
N GLU A 522 -18.53 -3.29 -38.55
CA GLU A 522 -19.42 -3.26 -37.40
C GLU A 522 -19.26 -1.99 -36.54
N PHE A 523 -18.05 -1.41 -36.45
CA PHE A 523 -17.83 -0.16 -35.73
C PHE A 523 -18.41 1.04 -36.48
N GLU A 524 -18.29 1.04 -37.80
CA GLU A 524 -18.88 2.05 -38.68
C GLU A 524 -20.41 2.01 -38.60
N GLU A 525 -21.00 0.80 -38.66
CA GLU A 525 -22.44 0.59 -38.55
C GLU A 525 -23.01 1.15 -37.23
N VAL A 526 -22.31 0.97 -36.10
CA VAL A 526 -22.71 1.55 -34.82
C VAL A 526 -22.71 3.07 -34.88
N SER A 527 -21.67 3.67 -35.48
CA SER A 527 -21.58 5.12 -35.67
C SER A 527 -22.72 5.66 -36.53
N ASP A 528 -22.99 5.03 -37.67
CA ASP A 528 -24.06 5.43 -38.58
C ASP A 528 -25.44 5.30 -37.95
N GLN A 529 -25.70 4.21 -37.21
CA GLN A 529 -26.96 4.04 -36.49
C GLN A 529 -27.19 5.14 -35.44
N LEU A 530 -26.13 5.56 -34.72
CA LEU A 530 -26.22 6.66 -33.76
C LEU A 530 -26.53 8.00 -34.45
N ILE A 531 -25.87 8.27 -35.58
CA ILE A 531 -26.08 9.47 -36.38
C ILE A 531 -27.51 9.53 -36.89
N GLU A 532 -27.97 8.49 -37.59
CA GLU A 532 -29.28 8.44 -38.23
C GLU A 532 -30.42 8.52 -37.23
N LYS A 533 -30.28 7.84 -36.08
CA LYS A 533 -31.37 7.70 -35.11
C LYS A 533 -31.50 8.89 -34.15
N TYR A 534 -30.39 9.52 -33.78
CA TYR A 534 -30.37 10.50 -32.69
C TYR A 534 -29.84 11.88 -33.07
N LEU A 535 -29.15 12.03 -34.19
CA LEU A 535 -28.39 13.25 -34.51
C LEU A 535 -28.81 13.92 -35.83
N ALA A 536 -30.07 13.75 -36.24
CA ALA A 536 -30.62 14.35 -37.47
C ALA A 536 -30.54 15.90 -37.52
N ASN A 537 -30.42 16.56 -36.37
CA ASN A 537 -30.28 18.02 -36.27
C ASN A 537 -28.81 18.50 -36.19
N TYR A 538 -27.84 17.59 -36.25
CA TYR A 538 -26.41 17.89 -36.21
C TYR A 538 -25.78 17.69 -37.60
N SER A 539 -24.56 18.19 -37.77
CA SER A 539 -23.71 18.05 -38.95
C SER A 539 -22.63 17.00 -38.68
N PRO A 540 -22.83 15.73 -39.06
CA PRO A 540 -21.87 14.67 -38.81
C PRO A 540 -20.70 14.70 -39.80
N THR A 541 -19.48 14.66 -39.27
CA THR A 541 -18.25 14.32 -40.00
C THR A 541 -17.88 12.89 -39.66
N ARG A 542 -17.62 12.07 -40.69
CA ARG A 542 -17.18 10.68 -40.55
C ARG A 542 -15.71 10.58 -40.93
N ILE A 543 -14.94 9.86 -40.14
CA ILE A 543 -13.55 9.51 -40.43
C ILE A 543 -13.40 8.02 -40.09
N TYR A 544 -13.54 7.15 -41.08
CA TYR A 544 -13.49 5.71 -40.90
C TYR A 544 -12.17 5.17 -41.45
N LEU A 545 -11.44 4.43 -40.62
CA LEU A 545 -10.08 3.97 -40.95
C LEU A 545 -10.05 3.11 -42.22
N SER A 546 -11.13 2.35 -42.49
CA SER A 546 -11.26 1.52 -43.68
C SER A 546 -11.23 2.30 -45.02
N GLU A 547 -11.55 3.60 -44.99
CA GLU A 547 -11.55 4.47 -46.17
C GLU A 547 -10.15 4.99 -46.54
N TYR A 548 -9.16 4.77 -45.67
CA TYR A 548 -7.78 5.22 -45.87
C TYR A 548 -6.89 4.07 -46.36
N THR A 549 -6.13 4.31 -47.43
CA THR A 549 -5.26 3.31 -48.06
C THR A 549 -3.91 3.15 -47.34
N GLU A 550 -3.95 2.71 -46.08
CA GLU A 550 -2.80 2.38 -45.19
C GLU A 550 -1.92 3.56 -44.68
N ASP A 551 -2.34 4.83 -44.82
CA ASP A 551 -1.60 5.96 -44.21
C ASP A 551 -2.30 6.49 -42.94
N GLU A 552 -1.99 5.86 -41.80
CA GLU A 552 -2.47 6.25 -40.46
C GLU A 552 -2.20 7.72 -40.10
N LYS A 553 -1.18 8.34 -40.71
CA LYS A 553 -0.84 9.75 -40.43
C LYS A 553 -1.87 10.71 -41.01
N ILE A 554 -2.44 10.37 -42.18
CA ILE A 554 -3.49 11.17 -42.80
C ILE A 554 -4.74 11.10 -41.93
N VAL A 555 -5.12 9.90 -41.47
CA VAL A 555 -6.29 9.71 -40.59
C VAL A 555 -6.13 10.53 -39.30
N THR A 556 -4.97 10.41 -38.65
CA THR A 556 -4.63 11.19 -37.44
C THR A 556 -4.72 12.70 -37.68
N GLN A 557 -4.22 13.16 -38.83
CA GLN A 557 -4.25 14.55 -39.22
C GLN A 557 -5.68 15.04 -39.48
N ASP A 558 -6.52 14.26 -40.15
CA ASP A 558 -7.91 14.59 -40.43
C ASP A 558 -8.75 14.64 -39.15
N ILE A 559 -8.57 13.67 -38.23
CA ILE A 559 -9.18 13.70 -36.89
C ILE A 559 -8.79 14.97 -36.15
N SER A 560 -7.50 15.29 -36.12
CA SER A 560 -6.98 16.49 -35.44
C SER A 560 -7.55 17.78 -36.05
N GLN A 561 -7.65 17.85 -37.39
CA GLN A 561 -8.24 18.99 -38.09
C GLN A 561 -9.74 19.13 -37.77
N ALA A 562 -10.50 18.04 -37.77
CA ALA A 562 -11.92 18.04 -37.44
C ALA A 562 -12.17 18.51 -35.99
N ILE A 563 -11.36 18.05 -35.03
CA ILE A 563 -11.43 18.52 -33.64
C ILE A 563 -11.09 20.02 -33.55
N ASN A 564 -10.03 20.47 -34.24
CA ASN A 564 -9.60 21.87 -34.23
C ASN A 564 -10.61 22.81 -34.91
N ALA A 565 -11.38 22.32 -35.88
CA ALA A 565 -12.46 23.06 -36.52
C ALA A 565 -13.68 23.24 -35.60
N GLY A 566 -13.75 22.49 -34.50
CA GLY A 566 -14.80 22.55 -33.49
C GLY A 566 -15.91 21.52 -33.72
N ALA A 567 -16.10 20.65 -32.73
CA ALA A 567 -17.18 19.67 -32.64
C ALA A 567 -17.69 19.57 -31.20
N VAL A 568 -19.01 19.55 -31.02
CA VAL A 568 -19.63 19.41 -29.67
C VAL A 568 -19.50 18.00 -29.11
N LEU A 569 -19.42 17.02 -30.01
CA LEU A 569 -19.28 15.61 -29.70
C LEU A 569 -18.21 15.01 -30.61
N THR A 570 -17.31 14.24 -30.03
CA THR A 570 -16.44 13.33 -30.75
C THR A 570 -16.67 11.93 -30.20
N ASN A 571 -17.03 10.99 -31.06
CA ASN A 571 -17.25 9.60 -30.72
C ASN A 571 -16.24 8.72 -31.47
N TYR A 572 -15.61 7.80 -30.75
CA TYR A 572 -14.76 6.77 -31.32
C TYR A 572 -15.36 5.38 -31.04
N THR A 573 -15.41 4.53 -32.06
CA THR A 573 -15.81 3.13 -31.96
C THR A 573 -14.77 2.25 -32.61
N GLY A 574 -14.12 1.38 -31.83
CA GLY A 574 -13.03 0.56 -32.34
C GLY A 574 -12.16 -0.06 -31.25
N HIS A 575 -11.06 -0.69 -31.66
CA HIS A 575 -10.04 -1.12 -30.72
C HIS A 575 -9.29 0.08 -30.13
N GLY A 576 -8.70 -0.11 -28.96
CA GLY A 576 -7.93 0.95 -28.32
C GLY A 576 -6.88 0.38 -27.39
N SER A 577 -5.80 1.14 -27.25
CA SER A 577 -4.77 0.92 -26.24
C SER A 577 -4.70 2.14 -25.32
N VAL A 578 -3.85 2.09 -24.29
CA VAL A 578 -3.75 3.12 -23.24
C VAL A 578 -3.53 4.52 -23.81
N ASN A 579 -2.83 4.64 -24.94
CA ASN A 579 -2.39 5.92 -25.52
C ASN A 579 -2.82 6.16 -26.98
N LEU A 580 -3.68 5.32 -27.57
CA LEU A 580 -4.06 5.44 -28.99
C LEU A 580 -5.42 4.81 -29.30
N TRP A 581 -6.10 5.39 -30.29
CA TRP A 581 -7.23 4.79 -31.01
C TRP A 581 -6.69 3.93 -32.16
N ALA A 582 -7.32 2.77 -32.38
CA ALA A 582 -6.92 1.69 -33.29
C ALA A 582 -5.59 1.02 -32.91
N GLY A 583 -5.61 -0.23 -32.45
CA GLY A 583 -4.43 -0.93 -31.93
C GLY A 583 -4.56 -2.43 -31.80
#